data_AF-A0A934YGX1-F1
#
_entry.id   AF-A0A934YGX1-F1
#
_cell.length_a   1.000
_cell.length_b   1.000
_cell.length_c   1.000
_cell.angle_alpha   90.00
_cell.angle_beta   90.00
_cell.angle_gamma   90.00
#
_symmetry.space_group_name_H-M   'P 1'
#
loop_
_entity.id
_entity.type
_entity.pdbx_description
1 polymer ?
#
loop_
_entity_poly.entity_id
_entity_poly.type
_entity_poly.pdbx_seq_one_letter_code
_entity_poly.pdbx_strand_id
1 'polypeptide(L)'
;MLRAIALADGSLKRPQLLAFMDDASRLICHAQWYLDQTSEAWAHGLSQAMLKRGLPRALLTDNGSAMMAAESTEGLARLDRAPQTLPYTPEQNGKQEVTVRASTSGGD
;
A
#
# COMPACT_ATOMS: atom_id res chain seq x y z
N MET A 1 -18.16 6.34 1.77
CA MET A 1 -17.97 4.88 1.60
C MET A 1 -17.58 4.61 0.14
N LEU A 2 -16.48 3.88 -0.13
CA LEU A 2 -16.14 3.48 -1.51
C LEU A 2 -17.26 2.63 -2.09
N ARG A 3 -17.70 2.95 -3.31
CA ARG A 3 -18.76 2.22 -4.01
C ARG A 3 -18.22 0.87 -4.48
N ALA A 4 -19.04 -0.15 -4.33
CA ALA A 4 -18.78 -1.42 -5.00
C ALA A 4 -18.92 -1.24 -6.52
N ILE A 5 -18.05 -1.90 -7.28
CA ILE A 5 -18.09 -1.93 -8.74
C ILE A 5 -18.55 -3.32 -9.19
N ALA A 6 -19.29 -3.37 -10.28
CA ALA A 6 -19.67 -4.63 -10.91
C ALA A 6 -18.51 -5.19 -11.74
N LEU A 7 -18.20 -6.46 -11.54
CA LEU A 7 -17.26 -7.22 -12.35
C LEU A 7 -17.99 -7.88 -13.54
N ALA A 8 -17.22 -8.41 -14.49
CA ALA A 8 -17.76 -9.04 -15.69
C ALA A 8 -18.63 -10.28 -15.39
N ASP A 9 -18.41 -10.93 -14.25
CA ASP A 9 -19.22 -12.05 -13.76
C ASP A 9 -20.51 -11.62 -13.03
N GLY A 10 -20.77 -10.30 -12.94
CA GLY A 10 -21.92 -9.73 -12.25
C GLY A 10 -21.74 -9.58 -10.73
N SER A 11 -20.61 -10.01 -10.17
CA SER A 11 -20.32 -9.83 -8.75
C SER A 11 -19.99 -8.36 -8.44
N LEU A 12 -20.30 -7.92 -7.22
CA LEU A 12 -19.94 -6.60 -6.72
C LEU A 12 -18.70 -6.69 -5.83
N LYS A 13 -17.62 -6.00 -6.20
CA LYS A 13 -16.42 -5.89 -5.35
C LYS A 13 -16.14 -4.45 -4.93
N ARG A 14 -15.60 -4.30 -3.72
CA ARG A 14 -15.12 -3.01 -3.21
C ARG A 14 -13.63 -2.90 -3.49
N PRO A 15 -13.20 -2.01 -4.39
CA PRO A 15 -11.78 -1.82 -4.65
C PRO A 15 -11.09 -1.18 -3.44
N GLN A 16 -9.84 -1.56 -3.23
CA GLN A 16 -8.99 -1.11 -2.13
C GLN A 16 -7.78 -0.39 -2.71
N LEU A 17 -7.43 0.77 -2.16
CA LEU A 17 -6.29 1.53 -2.62
C LEU A 17 -5.03 1.08 -1.89
N LEU A 18 -4.03 0.63 -2.65
CA LEU A 18 -2.68 0.45 -2.14
C LEU A 18 -1.84 1.65 -2.59
N ALA A 19 -1.17 2.31 -1.64
CA ALA A 19 -0.31 3.45 -1.90
C ALA A 19 1.04 3.29 -1.20
N PHE A 20 2.11 3.68 -1.89
CA PHE A 20 3.47 3.79 -1.38
C PHE A 20 3.87 5.26 -1.38
N MET A 21 4.36 5.75 -0.25
CA MET A 21 4.72 7.15 -0.05
C MET A 21 6.14 7.25 0.51
N ASP A 22 6.91 8.21 0.02
CA ASP A 22 8.18 8.60 0.62
C ASP A 22 7.96 9.45 1.88
N ASP A 23 8.51 9.03 3.02
CA ASP A 23 8.24 9.70 4.30
C ASP A 23 8.87 11.09 4.39
N ALA A 24 10.03 11.30 3.78
CA ALA A 24 10.77 12.56 3.84
C ALA A 24 10.09 13.66 3.01
N SER A 25 9.72 13.33 1.76
CA SER A 25 9.12 14.28 0.82
C SER A 25 7.60 14.29 0.80
N ARG A 26 6.94 13.32 1.48
CA ARG A 26 5.49 13.09 1.43
C ARG A 26 4.93 12.80 0.04
N LEU A 27 5.80 12.43 -0.91
CA LEU A 27 5.39 12.13 -2.27
C LEU A 27 4.82 10.71 -2.35
N ILE A 28 3.66 10.56 -2.98
CA ILE A 28 3.13 9.25 -3.38
C ILE A 28 3.96 8.71 -4.55
N CYS A 29 4.80 7.70 -4.28
CA CYS A 29 5.62 7.01 -5.28
C CYS A 29 4.76 6.13 -6.21
N HIS A 30 3.67 5.57 -5.68
CA HIS A 30 2.69 4.81 -6.43
C HIS A 30 1.37 4.74 -5.67
N ALA A 31 0.24 4.80 -6.36
CA ALA A 31 -1.07 4.48 -5.82
C ALA A 31 -1.92 3.80 -6.90
N GLN A 32 -2.55 2.69 -6.57
CA GLN A 32 -3.39 1.93 -7.50
C GLN A 32 -4.51 1.21 -6.76
N TRP A 33 -5.67 1.14 -7.42
CA TRP A 33 -6.81 0.37 -6.96
C TRP A 33 -6.61 -1.11 -7.29
N TYR A 34 -6.78 -1.96 -6.29
CA TYR A 34 -6.78 -3.42 -6.42
C TYR A 34 -8.13 -3.97 -5.97
N LEU A 35 -8.55 -5.07 -6.58
CA LEU A 35 -9.79 -5.75 -6.20
C LEU A 35 -9.62 -6.63 -4.97
N ASP A 36 -8.38 -6.98 -4.64
CA ASP A 36 -8.02 -7.86 -3.52
C ASP A 36 -6.69 -7.38 -2.89
N GLN A 37 -6.55 -7.57 -1.58
CA GLN A 37 -5.32 -7.27 -0.82
C GLN A 37 -4.46 -8.54 -0.69
N THR A 38 -3.92 -9.00 -1.82
CA THR A 38 -3.05 -10.18 -1.84
C THR A 38 -1.57 -9.77 -1.82
N SER A 39 -0.71 -10.73 -1.53
CA SER A 39 0.74 -10.56 -1.59
C SER A 39 1.21 -10.19 -3.01
N GLU A 40 0.56 -10.72 -4.05
CA GLU A 40 0.85 -10.36 -5.44
C GLU A 40 0.47 -8.91 -5.76
N ALA A 41 -0.69 -8.44 -5.28
CA ALA A 41 -1.10 -7.04 -5.42
C ALA A 41 -0.10 -6.10 -4.74
N TRP A 42 0.39 -6.52 -3.56
CA TRP A 42 1.41 -5.79 -2.83
C TRP A 42 2.76 -5.77 -3.57
N ALA A 43 3.26 -6.91 -4.02
CA ALA A 43 4.52 -7.04 -4.74
C ALA A 43 4.49 -6.26 -6.07
N HIS A 44 3.36 -6.32 -6.78
CA HIS A 44 3.13 -5.51 -7.98
C HIS A 44 3.20 -4.03 -7.66
N GLY A 45 2.44 -3.55 -6.67
CA GLY A 45 2.44 -2.14 -6.29
C GLY A 45 3.81 -1.63 -5.83
N LEU A 46 4.55 -2.44 -5.08
CA LEU A 46 5.91 -2.11 -4.63
C LEU A 46 6.87 -2.02 -5.82
N SER A 47 6.81 -2.98 -6.73
CA SER A 47 7.60 -2.97 -7.97
C SER A 47 7.33 -1.72 -8.79
N GLN A 48 6.05 -1.31 -8.92
CA GLN A 48 5.68 -0.09 -9.61
C GLN A 48 6.24 1.17 -8.93
N ALA A 49 6.25 1.23 -7.60
CA ALA A 49 6.85 2.34 -6.86
C ALA A 49 8.37 2.42 -7.11
N MET A 50 9.06 1.28 -7.06
CA MET A 50 10.50 1.17 -7.30
C MET A 50 10.87 1.53 -8.73
N LEU A 51 10.11 1.08 -9.73
CA LEU A 51 10.36 1.40 -11.14
C LEU A 51 10.21 2.91 -11.42
N LYS A 52 9.30 3.60 -10.72
CA LYS A 52 9.06 5.03 -10.92
C LYS A 52 10.06 5.93 -10.20
N ARG A 53 10.60 5.51 -9.05
CA ARG A 53 11.38 6.37 -8.14
C ARG A 53 12.72 5.80 -7.69
N GLY A 54 13.07 4.60 -8.13
CA GLY A 54 14.24 3.86 -7.68
C GLY A 54 14.00 3.09 -6.38
N LEU A 55 15.03 2.38 -5.92
CA LEU A 55 14.96 1.58 -4.70
C LEU A 55 14.91 2.49 -3.46
N PRO A 56 13.93 2.32 -2.56
CA PRO A 56 13.89 3.07 -1.31
C PRO A 56 15.09 2.72 -0.43
N ARG A 57 15.53 3.61 0.45
CA ARG A 57 16.62 3.32 1.40
C ARG A 57 16.19 2.33 2.49
N ALA A 58 14.94 2.43 2.92
CA ALA A 58 14.29 1.52 3.86
C ALA A 58 12.81 1.44 3.50
N LEU A 59 12.20 0.28 3.73
CA LEU A 59 10.76 0.10 3.56
C LEU A 59 10.10 0.11 4.94
N LEU A 60 9.20 1.07 5.16
CA LEU A 60 8.41 1.16 6.39
C LEU A 60 7.07 0.50 6.14
N THR A 61 6.73 -0.50 6.94
CA THR A 61 5.53 -1.32 6.79
C THR A 61 4.82 -1.49 8.12
N ASP A 62 3.48 -1.59 8.12
CA ASP A 62 2.67 -1.86 9.32
C ASP A 62 2.56 -3.37 9.67
N ASN A 63 3.33 -4.22 8.99
CA ASN A 63 3.31 -5.68 9.12
C ASN A 63 1.97 -6.35 8.76
N GLY A 64 1.18 -5.75 7.86
CA GLY A 64 0.05 -6.44 7.23
C GLY A 64 0.42 -7.81 6.65
N SER A 65 -0.55 -8.73 6.61
CA SER A 65 -0.35 -10.14 6.22
C SER A 65 0.33 -10.32 4.86
N ALA A 66 0.01 -9.47 3.88
CA ALA A 66 0.65 -9.47 2.55
C ALA A 66 2.15 -9.12 2.59
N MET A 67 2.58 -8.33 3.58
CA MET A 67 3.98 -7.91 3.75
C MET A 67 4.79 -8.95 4.51
N MET A 68 4.12 -9.73 5.37
CA MET A 68 4.72 -10.85 6.09
C MET A 68 4.78 -12.16 5.29
N ALA A 69 4.16 -12.22 4.11
CA ALA A 69 4.21 -13.40 3.27
C ALA A 69 5.66 -13.77 2.88
N ALA A 70 5.93 -15.07 2.76
CA ALA A 70 7.27 -15.58 2.44
C ALA A 70 7.83 -14.98 1.15
N GLU A 71 7.00 -14.89 0.10
CA GLU A 71 7.40 -14.28 -1.18
C GLU A 71 7.81 -12.79 -1.04
N SER A 72 7.08 -12.02 -0.24
CA SER A 72 7.35 -10.60 0.00
C SER A 72 8.65 -10.42 0.78
N THR A 73 8.84 -11.21 1.84
CA THR A 73 10.02 -11.16 2.71
C THR A 73 11.28 -11.66 2.01
N GLU A 74 11.20 -12.75 1.25
CA GLU A 74 12.31 -13.26 0.45
C GLU A 74 12.69 -12.31 -0.70
N GLY A 75 11.69 -11.75 -1.39
CA GLY A 75 11.93 -10.78 -2.47
C GLY A 75 12.66 -9.54 -1.97
N LEU A 76 12.25 -9.02 -0.81
CA LEU A 76 12.91 -7.89 -0.14
C LEU A 76 14.33 -8.22 0.34
N ALA A 77 14.54 -9.42 0.88
CA ALA A 77 15.87 -9.87 1.30
C ALA A 77 16.85 -9.90 0.12
N ARG A 78 16.42 -10.36 -1.06
CA ARG A 78 17.25 -10.37 -2.28
C ARG A 78 17.62 -8.97 -2.80
N LEU A 79 16.85 -7.95 -2.43
CA LEU A 79 17.11 -6.55 -2.79
C LEU A 79 17.93 -5.80 -1.73
N ASP A 80 18.40 -6.49 -0.67
CA ASP A 80 18.99 -5.89 0.52
C ASP A 80 18.09 -4.77 1.11
N ARG A 81 16.77 -4.99 1.08
CA ARG A 81 15.77 -4.06 1.62
C ARG A 81 15.00 -4.72 2.75
N ALA A 82 15.60 -4.73 3.93
CA ALA A 82 14.88 -5.16 5.13
C ALA A 82 13.70 -4.21 5.41
N PRO A 83 12.48 -4.73 5.62
CA PRO A 83 11.41 -3.93 6.17
C PRO A 83 11.84 -3.46 7.56
N GLN A 84 11.83 -2.16 7.79
CA GLN A 84 12.05 -1.58 9.10
C GLN A 84 10.69 -1.36 9.76
N THR A 85 10.38 -2.21 10.74
CA THR A 85 9.28 -1.94 11.67
C THR A 85 9.79 -0.93 12.69
N LEU A 86 9.32 0.31 12.62
CA LEU A 86 9.49 1.24 13.73
C LEU A 86 8.45 0.89 14.83
N PRO A 87 8.80 0.99 16.12
CA PRO A 87 7.85 0.82 17.20
C PRO A 87 6.63 1.72 16.98
N TYR A 88 5.44 1.15 17.16
CA TYR A 88 4.11 1.72 16.92
C TYR A 88 4.03 3.24 17.19
N THR A 89 4.17 4.05 16.13
CA THR A 89 3.91 5.50 16.15
C THR A 89 2.67 5.78 15.32
N PRO A 90 1.50 5.96 15.95
CA PRO A 90 0.23 6.25 15.26
C PRO A 90 0.32 7.42 14.28
N GLU A 91 1.24 8.36 14.52
CA GLU A 91 1.47 9.54 13.70
C GLU A 91 1.98 9.18 12.29
N GLN A 92 2.71 8.07 12.12
CA GLN A 92 3.19 7.61 10.82
C GLN A 92 2.05 7.16 9.91
N ASN A 93 1.14 6.32 10.42
CA ASN A 93 -0.05 5.90 9.67
C ASN A 93 -1.00 7.10 9.46
N GLY A 94 -1.08 8.00 10.44
CA GLY A 94 -1.82 9.26 10.32
C GLY A 94 -1.38 10.13 9.13
N LYS A 95 -0.09 10.12 8.77
CA LYS A 95 0.41 10.86 7.59
C LYS A 95 -0.11 10.28 6.27
N GLN A 96 -0.23 8.95 6.18
CA GLN A 96 -0.84 8.28 5.04
C GLN A 96 -2.37 8.48 5.03
N GLU A 97 -3.01 8.43 6.19
CA GLU A 97 -4.46 8.68 6.38
C GLU A 97 -4.87 10.12 6.00
N VAL A 98 -3.99 11.11 6.17
CA VAL A 98 -4.24 12.51 5.74
C VAL A 98 -4.06 12.69 4.24
N THR A 99 -3.09 11.99 3.64
CA THR A 99 -2.77 12.10 2.21
C THR A 99 -3.72 11.27 1.35
N VAL A 100 -4.20 10.14 1.86
CA VAL A 100 -5.25 9.28 1.29
C VAL A 100 -6.59 9.59 1.97
N ARG A 101 -7.00 10.87 1.97
CA ARG A 101 -8.40 11.19 2.26
C ARG A 101 -9.24 11.04 1.00
N ALA A 102 -9.81 9.86 0.80
CA ALA A 102 -11.12 9.77 0.15
C ALA A 102 -12.21 10.10 1.20
N SER A 103 -12.15 11.30 1.79
CA SER A 103 -13.21 11.78 2.66
C SER A 103 -14.29 12.43 1.81
N THR A 104 -15.51 11.90 1.87
CA THR A 104 -16.70 12.74 1.70
C THR A 104 -17.64 12.48 2.86
N SER A 105 -17.81 13.54 3.63
CA SER A 105 -18.86 13.84 4.61
C SER A 105 -20.26 13.82 4.01
N GLY A 106 -21.27 13.63 4.87
CA GLY A 106 -22.71 13.74 4.61
C GLY A 106 -23.33 12.37 4.32
N GLY A 107 -24.35 11.89 5.04
CA GLY A 107 -25.45 12.56 5.73
C GLY A 107 -26.73 11.87 5.22
N ASP A 108 -27.62 11.53 6.16
CA ASP A 108 -29.00 11.03 5.97
C ASP A 108 -29.21 9.57 5.51
#